data_AF-A0A383BLG5-F1
#
_entry.id   AF-A0A383BLG5-F1
#
_cell.length_a   1.000
_cell.length_b   1.000
_cell.length_c   1.000
_cell.angle_alpha   90.00
_cell.angle_beta   90.00
_cell.angle_gamma   90.00
#
_symmetry.space_group_name_H-M   'P 1'
#
loop_
_entity.id
_entity.type
_entity.pdbx_description
1 polymer ?
#
loop_
_entity_poly.entity_id
_entity_poly.type
_entity_poly.pdbx_seq_one_letter_code
_entity_poly.pdbx_strand_id
1 'polypeptide(L)'
;GAVHDFGALVVSIREKGRSIADVSSKIMSNNARIMFLLFVLMLVWLVLAVFAMAIAGLFVSVPSSVVPINIEILLAIGVGWLIYKKGVDALVPSLVALLLLYFFIWVGTKTPLSFESLGMSTANASTAWIVLLFTYSAIASLLPVWFLLQPRDYINSHQLLVGLGLLYAGIFYAQPLVEAPAFRLAIDHGAPPMIPLLFVTIACGAISGFHGLVASGTTSKQVNRVKDTRFIGYGGMLGEGTLAL
;
A
#
# COMPACT_ATOMS: atom_id res chain seq x y z
N GLY A 1 13.18 7.16 -5.54
CA GLY A 1 12.11 7.13 -4.54
C GLY A 1 12.45 8.07 -3.41
N ALA A 2 13.16 7.57 -2.38
CA ALA A 2 13.39 8.26 -1.11
C ALA A 2 13.60 9.78 -1.16
N VAL A 3 14.55 10.29 -1.97
CA VAL A 3 14.83 11.73 -2.07
C VAL A 3 13.66 12.50 -2.71
N HIS A 4 13.06 11.94 -3.76
CA HIS A 4 11.95 12.55 -4.49
C HIS A 4 10.71 12.65 -3.60
N ASP A 5 10.36 11.57 -2.91
CA ASP A 5 9.15 11.50 -2.08
C ASP A 5 9.29 12.31 -0.79
N PHE A 6 10.51 12.32 -0.20
CA PHE A 6 10.85 13.24 0.87
C PHE A 6 10.77 14.71 0.42
N GLY A 7 11.27 15.03 -0.77
CA GLY A 7 11.15 16.36 -1.36
C GLY A 7 9.69 16.81 -1.51
N ALA A 8 8.84 15.94 -2.08
CA ALA A 8 7.41 16.18 -2.22
C ALA A 8 6.71 16.40 -0.86
N LEU A 9 7.06 15.61 0.16
CA LEU A 9 6.56 15.77 1.54
C LEU A 9 6.93 17.15 2.11
N VAL A 10 8.22 17.51 2.05
CA VAL A 10 8.72 18.76 2.63
C VAL A 10 8.12 19.98 1.93
N VAL A 11 8.05 19.96 0.60
CA VAL A 11 7.41 21.03 -0.19
C VAL A 11 5.95 21.18 0.20
N SER A 12 5.20 20.08 0.26
CA SER A 12 3.79 20.10 0.64
C SER A 12 3.57 20.67 2.05
N ILE A 13 4.38 20.28 3.04
CA ILE A 13 4.27 20.79 4.41
C ILE A 13 4.53 22.31 4.46
N ARG A 14 5.53 22.80 3.73
CA ARG A 14 5.81 24.25 3.62
C ARG A 14 4.67 24.99 2.92
N GLU A 15 3.92 24.30 2.06
CA GLU A 15 2.75 24.80 1.34
C GLU A 15 1.41 24.49 2.05
N LYS A 16 1.42 24.31 3.37
CA LYS A 16 0.24 24.05 4.21
C LYS A 16 -0.52 22.76 3.84
N GLY A 17 0.21 21.71 3.45
CA GLY A 17 -0.35 20.40 3.09
C GLY A 17 -1.05 20.37 1.73
N ARG A 18 -0.74 21.33 0.84
CA ARG A 18 -1.24 21.33 -0.54
C ARG A 18 -0.58 20.21 -1.34
N SER A 19 -1.35 19.62 -2.27
CA SER A 19 -0.84 18.59 -3.18
C SER A 19 0.27 19.15 -4.07
N ILE A 20 1.20 18.31 -4.52
CA ILE A 20 2.24 18.76 -5.45
C ILE A 20 1.65 19.30 -6.76
N ALA A 21 0.48 18.78 -7.17
CA ALA A 21 -0.31 19.28 -8.30
C ALA A 21 -0.73 20.73 -8.09
N ASP A 22 -1.20 21.10 -6.89
CA ASP A 22 -1.60 22.47 -6.58
C ASP A 22 -0.40 23.39 -6.42
N VAL A 23 0.72 22.90 -5.89
CA VAL A 23 1.95 23.70 -5.75
C VAL A 23 2.53 24.06 -7.12
N SER A 24 2.46 23.16 -8.11
CA SER A 24 2.95 23.43 -9.47
C SER A 24 2.24 24.62 -10.13
N SER A 25 0.99 24.90 -9.75
CA SER A 25 0.23 26.05 -10.25
C SER A 25 0.84 27.40 -9.89
N LYS A 26 1.46 27.50 -8.71
CA LYS A 26 2.08 28.74 -8.22
C LYS A 26 3.44 29.01 -8.86
N ILE A 27 4.15 27.94 -9.19
CA ILE A 27 5.55 28.01 -9.63
C ILE A 27 5.65 28.02 -11.15
N MET A 28 4.81 27.25 -11.85
CA MET A 28 4.87 27.09 -13.30
C MET A 28 3.73 27.82 -14.00
N SER A 29 2.52 27.26 -13.97
CA SER A 29 1.33 27.84 -14.59
C SER A 29 0.07 27.06 -14.20
N ASN A 30 -1.10 27.65 -14.41
CA ASN A 30 -2.36 26.94 -14.25
C ASN A 30 -2.53 25.77 -15.24
N ASN A 31 -1.93 25.88 -16.44
CA ASN A 31 -1.94 24.79 -17.42
C ASN A 31 -1.14 23.58 -16.92
N ALA A 32 0.01 23.81 -16.28
CA ALA A 32 0.80 22.75 -15.66
C ALA A 32 0.02 22.03 -14.55
N ARG A 33 -0.76 22.77 -13.75
CA ARG A 33 -1.67 22.18 -12.75
C ARG A 33 -2.69 21.24 -13.38
N ILE A 34 -3.38 21.68 -14.43
CA ILE A 34 -4.42 20.88 -15.10
C ILE A 34 -3.81 19.62 -15.71
N MET A 35 -2.67 19.74 -16.40
CA MET A 35 -1.95 18.58 -16.95
C MET A 35 -1.57 17.59 -15.85
N PHE A 36 -1.07 18.09 -14.71
CA PHE A 36 -0.70 17.23 -13.60
C PHE A 36 -1.91 16.56 -12.95
N LEU A 37 -3.03 17.27 -12.78
CA LEU A 37 -4.27 16.69 -12.26
C LEU A 37 -4.84 15.61 -13.18
N LEU A 38 -4.82 15.83 -14.50
CA LEU A 38 -5.22 14.82 -15.49
C LEU A 38 -4.31 13.59 -15.42
N PHE A 39 -2.99 13.80 -15.30
CA PHE A 39 -2.05 12.70 -15.12
C PHE A 39 -2.33 11.90 -13.84
N VAL A 40 -2.53 12.59 -12.70
CA VAL A 40 -2.88 11.96 -11.42
C VAL A 40 -4.19 11.17 -11.52
N LEU A 41 -5.20 11.72 -12.20
CA LEU A 41 -6.48 11.05 -12.41
C LEU A 41 -6.30 9.73 -13.19
N MET A 42 -5.57 9.78 -14.31
CA MET A 42 -5.30 8.58 -15.12
C MET A 42 -4.47 7.56 -14.35
N LEU A 43 -3.47 8.01 -13.59
CA LEU A 43 -2.64 7.16 -12.76
C LEU A 43 -3.45 6.46 -11.67
N VAL A 44 -4.28 7.19 -10.93
CA VAL A 44 -5.14 6.60 -9.87
C VAL A 44 -6.11 5.58 -10.46
N TRP A 45 -6.68 5.87 -11.64
CA TRP A 45 -7.57 4.92 -12.31
C TRP A 45 -6.83 3.63 -12.71
N LEU A 46 -5.67 3.74 -13.36
CA LEU A 46 -4.83 2.58 -13.72
C LEU A 46 -4.48 1.75 -12.47
N VAL A 47 -3.99 2.41 -11.44
CA VAL A 47 -3.54 1.78 -10.19
C VAL A 47 -4.69 1.04 -9.50
N LEU A 48 -5.87 1.66 -9.41
CA LEU A 48 -7.07 1.01 -8.86
C LEU A 48 -7.46 -0.24 -9.65
N ALA A 49 -7.42 -0.18 -10.98
CA ALA A 49 -7.75 -1.34 -11.82
C ALA A 49 -6.76 -2.50 -11.64
N VAL A 50 -5.46 -2.21 -11.66
CA VAL A 50 -4.41 -3.22 -11.50
C VAL A 50 -4.49 -3.88 -10.11
N PHE A 51 -4.64 -3.08 -9.04
CA PHE A 51 -4.75 -3.64 -7.69
C PHE A 51 -6.05 -4.42 -7.48
N ALA A 52 -7.18 -3.95 -8.01
CA ALA A 52 -8.44 -4.70 -7.91
C ALA A 52 -8.33 -6.07 -8.59
N MET A 53 -7.72 -6.13 -9.78
CA MET A 53 -7.47 -7.39 -10.49
C MET A 53 -6.51 -8.30 -9.72
N ALA A 54 -5.39 -7.75 -9.22
CA ALA A 54 -4.38 -8.52 -8.49
C ALA A 54 -4.96 -9.12 -7.19
N ILE A 55 -5.69 -8.32 -6.40
CA ILE A 55 -6.31 -8.78 -5.14
C ILE A 55 -7.41 -9.79 -5.43
N ALA A 56 -8.25 -9.58 -6.45
CA ALA A 56 -9.27 -10.55 -6.83
C ALA A 56 -8.65 -11.90 -7.22
N GLY A 57 -7.56 -11.88 -8.01
CA GLY A 57 -6.80 -13.09 -8.33
C GLY A 57 -6.20 -13.78 -7.10
N LEU A 58 -5.72 -13.00 -6.12
CA LEU A 58 -5.23 -13.53 -4.83
C LEU A 58 -6.34 -14.16 -3.99
N PHE A 59 -7.55 -13.59 -3.98
CA PHE A 59 -8.68 -14.16 -3.24
C PHE A 59 -9.17 -15.49 -3.84
N VAL A 60 -9.09 -15.63 -5.16
CA VAL A 60 -9.45 -16.88 -5.84
C VAL A 60 -8.35 -17.93 -5.66
N SER A 61 -7.08 -17.55 -5.83
CA SER A 61 -5.95 -18.49 -5.69
C SER A 61 -5.62 -18.86 -4.24
N VAL A 62 -5.88 -17.95 -3.29
CA VAL A 62 -5.65 -18.12 -1.85
C VAL A 62 -6.90 -17.74 -1.05
N PRO A 63 -7.96 -18.58 -1.07
CA PRO A 63 -9.23 -18.28 -0.37
C PRO A 63 -9.10 -18.13 1.14
N SER A 64 -8.04 -18.66 1.75
CA SER A 64 -7.74 -18.51 3.18
C SER A 64 -7.44 -17.06 3.58
N SER A 65 -7.06 -16.20 2.62
CA SER A 65 -6.78 -14.78 2.85
C SER A 65 -8.05 -13.90 2.95
N VAL A 66 -9.19 -14.38 2.43
CA VAL A 66 -10.43 -13.61 2.35
C VAL A 66 -10.94 -13.22 3.73
N VAL A 67 -11.01 -14.19 4.65
CA VAL A 67 -11.51 -13.97 6.02
C VAL A 67 -10.68 -12.93 6.78
N PRO A 68 -9.35 -13.08 6.95
CA PRO A 68 -8.57 -12.14 7.73
C PRO A 68 -8.63 -10.71 7.16
N ILE A 69 -8.60 -10.54 5.84
CA ILE A 69 -8.62 -9.20 5.21
C ILE A 69 -9.96 -8.50 5.41
N ASN A 70 -11.09 -9.22 5.33
CA ASN A 70 -12.40 -8.61 5.58
C ASN A 70 -12.62 -8.30 7.07
N ILE A 71 -12.10 -9.14 7.97
CA ILE A 71 -12.15 -8.88 9.41
C ILE A 71 -11.25 -7.70 9.80
N GLU A 72 -10.11 -7.54 9.14
CA GLU A 72 -9.21 -6.39 9.35
C GLU A 72 -9.92 -5.05 9.15
N ILE A 73 -10.82 -4.95 8.17
CA ILE A 73 -11.64 -3.74 7.94
C ILE A 73 -12.50 -3.43 9.17
N LEU A 74 -13.12 -4.45 9.77
CA LEU A 74 -13.94 -4.29 10.98
C LEU A 74 -13.08 -3.92 12.20
N LEU A 75 -11.92 -4.56 12.34
CA LEU A 75 -10.96 -4.25 13.40
C LEU A 75 -10.43 -2.81 13.26
N ALA A 76 -10.12 -2.37 12.04
CA ALA A 76 -9.67 -1.01 11.76
C ALA A 76 -10.73 0.03 12.18
N ILE A 77 -12.00 -0.20 11.88
CA ILE A 77 -13.10 0.67 12.33
C ILE A 77 -13.15 0.74 13.87
N GLY A 78 -13.04 -0.41 14.54
CA GLY A 78 -13.00 -0.48 15.99
C GLY A 78 -11.81 0.28 16.59
N VAL A 79 -10.61 0.08 16.04
CA VAL A 79 -9.39 0.78 16.44
C VAL A 79 -9.52 2.29 16.21
N GLY A 80 -10.06 2.73 15.07
CA GLY A 80 -10.29 4.13 14.77
C GLY A 80 -11.23 4.79 15.77
N TRP A 81 -12.30 4.10 16.16
CA TRP A 81 -13.19 4.59 17.21
C TRP A 81 -12.49 4.68 18.57
N LEU A 82 -11.70 3.66 18.97
CA LEU A 82 -10.96 3.68 20.24
C LEU A 82 -9.94 4.82 20.32
N ILE A 83 -9.17 5.04 19.25
CA ILE A 83 -8.13 6.08 19.22
C ILE A 83 -8.78 7.47 19.24
N TYR A 84 -9.72 7.74 18.32
CA TYR A 84 -10.19 9.10 18.08
C TYR A 84 -11.42 9.51 18.90
N LYS A 85 -12.23 8.57 19.38
CA LYS A 85 -13.39 8.87 20.24
C LYS A 85 -13.14 8.62 21.72
N LYS A 86 -12.33 7.61 22.06
CA LYS A 86 -11.97 7.31 23.46
C LYS A 86 -10.62 7.85 23.88
N GLY A 87 -9.81 8.38 22.95
CA GLY A 87 -8.52 8.99 23.27
C GLY A 87 -7.46 7.99 23.75
N VAL A 88 -7.58 6.71 23.34
CA VAL A 88 -6.59 5.68 23.69
C VAL A 88 -5.37 5.82 22.78
N ASP A 89 -4.17 5.66 23.34
CA ASP A 89 -2.92 5.66 22.56
C ASP A 89 -2.95 4.59 21.47
N ALA A 90 -2.50 4.94 20.26
CA ALA A 90 -2.66 4.10 19.07
C ALA A 90 -2.00 2.72 19.17
N LEU A 91 -0.90 2.60 19.93
CA LEU A 91 -0.08 1.38 20.00
C LEU A 91 -0.82 0.18 20.59
N VAL A 92 -1.58 0.37 21.68
CA VAL A 92 -2.23 -0.77 22.35
C VAL A 92 -3.36 -1.35 21.50
N PRO A 93 -4.32 -0.55 20.99
CA PRO A 93 -5.36 -1.04 20.09
C PRO A 93 -4.79 -1.65 18.80
N SER A 94 -3.72 -1.09 18.23
CA SER A 94 -3.11 -1.63 16.99
C SER A 94 -2.46 -2.99 17.22
N LEU A 95 -1.76 -3.19 18.34
CA LEU A 95 -1.16 -4.48 18.69
C LEU A 95 -2.22 -5.55 18.99
N VAL A 96 -3.30 -5.19 19.69
CA VAL A 96 -4.43 -6.10 19.91
C VAL A 96 -5.08 -6.48 18.58
N ALA A 97 -5.30 -5.52 17.69
CA ALA A 97 -5.85 -5.79 16.36
C ALA A 97 -4.92 -6.68 15.52
N LEU A 98 -3.60 -6.51 15.61
CA LEU A 98 -2.62 -7.38 14.95
C LEU A 98 -2.68 -8.83 15.47
N LEU A 99 -2.78 -9.03 16.79
CA LEU A 99 -2.92 -10.37 17.36
C LEU A 99 -4.22 -11.04 16.93
N LEU A 100 -5.33 -10.29 16.91
CA LEU A 100 -6.60 -10.77 16.41
C LEU A 100 -6.50 -11.11 14.92
N LEU A 101 -5.80 -10.30 14.13
CA LEU A 101 -5.58 -10.56 12.71
C LEU A 101 -4.83 -11.87 12.49
N TYR A 102 -3.77 -12.16 13.25
CA TYR A 102 -3.09 -13.46 13.19
C TYR A 102 -3.98 -14.63 13.60
N PHE A 103 -4.84 -14.45 14.60
CA PHE A 103 -5.85 -15.44 14.94
C PHE A 103 -6.82 -15.69 13.76
N PHE A 104 -7.30 -14.64 13.09
CA PHE A 104 -8.18 -14.78 11.93
C PHE A 104 -7.47 -15.32 10.68
N ILE A 105 -6.16 -15.13 10.54
CA ILE A 105 -5.36 -15.82 9.52
C ILE A 105 -5.43 -17.33 9.76
N TRP A 106 -5.23 -17.78 11.00
CA TRP A 106 -5.40 -19.19 11.35
C TRP A 106 -6.83 -19.69 11.09
N VAL A 107 -7.86 -18.93 11.46
CA VAL A 107 -9.26 -19.28 11.15
C VAL A 107 -9.48 -19.38 9.63
N GLY A 108 -8.94 -18.45 8.85
CA GLY A 108 -9.03 -18.46 7.39
C GLY A 108 -8.45 -19.73 6.75
N THR A 109 -7.42 -20.34 7.35
CA THR A 109 -6.89 -21.63 6.89
C THR A 109 -7.85 -22.80 7.14
N LYS A 110 -8.77 -22.69 8.09
CA LYS A 110 -9.76 -23.73 8.42
C LYS A 110 -11.09 -23.54 7.71
N THR A 111 -11.50 -22.29 7.49
CA THR A 111 -12.75 -21.93 6.80
C THR A 111 -12.46 -21.07 5.57
N PRO A 112 -11.88 -21.65 4.50
CA PRO A 112 -11.61 -20.90 3.28
C PRO A 112 -12.93 -20.48 2.61
N LEU A 113 -13.13 -19.17 2.44
CA LEU A 113 -14.29 -18.64 1.73
C LEU A 113 -13.96 -18.54 0.24
N SER A 114 -14.51 -19.46 -0.55
CA SER A 114 -14.37 -19.44 -2.02
C SER A 114 -15.73 -19.38 -2.70
N PHE A 115 -15.88 -18.47 -3.65
CA PHE A 115 -17.06 -18.43 -4.52
C PHE A 115 -17.12 -19.63 -5.48
N GLU A 116 -16.00 -20.31 -5.73
CA GLU A 116 -15.98 -21.55 -6.50
C GLU A 116 -16.70 -22.67 -5.74
N SER A 117 -16.62 -22.68 -4.40
CA SER A 117 -17.37 -23.63 -3.57
C SER A 117 -18.88 -23.43 -3.65
N LEU A 118 -19.33 -22.25 -4.09
CA LEU A 118 -20.74 -21.92 -4.36
C LEU A 118 -21.15 -22.19 -5.82
N GLY A 119 -20.30 -22.84 -6.61
CA GLY A 119 -20.58 -23.22 -7.99
C GLY A 119 -20.27 -22.16 -9.05
N MET A 120 -19.55 -21.09 -8.70
CA MET A 120 -19.12 -20.08 -9.67
C MET A 120 -17.86 -20.52 -10.41
N SER A 121 -17.75 -20.17 -11.70
CA SER A 121 -16.48 -20.32 -12.43
C SER A 121 -15.42 -19.35 -11.90
N THR A 122 -14.14 -19.68 -12.06
CA THR A 122 -13.00 -18.83 -11.65
C THR A 122 -13.08 -17.41 -12.23
N ALA A 123 -13.53 -17.28 -13.48
CA ALA A 123 -13.71 -15.98 -14.14
C ALA A 123 -14.83 -15.16 -13.50
N ASN A 124 -15.97 -15.80 -13.17
CA ASN A 124 -17.08 -15.15 -12.51
C ASN A 124 -16.76 -14.79 -11.05
N ALA A 125 -16.03 -15.66 -10.35
CA ALA A 125 -15.55 -15.41 -8.99
C ALA A 125 -14.59 -14.20 -8.95
N SER A 126 -13.62 -14.14 -9.86
CA SER A 126 -12.71 -12.99 -10.00
C SER A 126 -13.48 -11.70 -10.30
N THR A 127 -14.44 -11.75 -11.23
CA THR A 127 -15.26 -10.59 -11.59
C THR A 127 -16.11 -10.12 -10.40
N ALA A 128 -16.71 -11.04 -9.66
CA ALA A 128 -17.47 -10.71 -8.45
C ALA A 128 -16.60 -10.02 -7.40
N TRP A 129 -15.38 -10.52 -7.17
CA TRP A 129 -14.42 -9.86 -6.27
C TRP A 129 -14.02 -8.46 -6.74
N ILE A 130 -13.77 -8.27 -8.03
CA ILE A 130 -13.46 -6.94 -8.59
C ILE A 130 -14.61 -5.95 -8.30
N VAL A 131 -15.86 -6.37 -8.53
CA VAL A 131 -17.04 -5.53 -8.25
C VAL A 131 -17.16 -5.20 -6.75
N LEU A 132 -16.95 -6.20 -5.88
CA LEU A 132 -16.96 -5.99 -4.42
C LEU A 132 -15.84 -5.04 -3.97
N LEU A 133 -14.62 -5.19 -4.50
CA LEU A 133 -13.47 -4.33 -4.18
C LEU A 133 -13.69 -2.89 -4.64
N PHE A 134 -14.28 -2.66 -5.82
CA PHE A 134 -14.63 -1.31 -6.26
C PHE A 134 -15.76 -0.70 -5.42
N THR A 135 -16.77 -1.50 -5.05
CA THR A 135 -17.85 -1.06 -4.17
C THR A 135 -17.31 -0.65 -2.81
N TYR A 136 -16.44 -1.48 -2.22
CA TYR A 136 -15.73 -1.18 -0.99
C TYR A 136 -14.88 0.10 -1.14
N SER A 137 -14.11 0.24 -2.22
CA SER A 137 -13.25 1.40 -2.45
C SER A 137 -14.06 2.70 -2.57
N ALA A 138 -15.23 2.64 -3.21
CA ALA A 138 -16.15 3.77 -3.29
C ALA A 138 -16.64 4.18 -1.88
N ILE A 139 -17.08 3.22 -1.07
CA ILE A 139 -17.51 3.49 0.31
C ILE A 139 -16.34 4.04 1.14
N ALA A 140 -15.17 3.41 1.08
CA ALA A 140 -13.98 3.82 1.81
C ALA A 140 -13.52 5.24 1.45
N SER A 141 -13.67 5.66 0.19
CA SER A 141 -13.33 7.01 -0.27
C SER A 141 -14.22 8.11 0.32
N LEU A 142 -15.44 7.76 0.76
CA LEU A 142 -16.41 8.68 1.37
C LEU A 142 -16.26 8.76 2.90
N LEU A 143 -15.62 7.76 3.51
CA LEU A 143 -15.43 7.71 4.95
C LEU A 143 -14.31 8.66 5.41
N PRO A 144 -14.41 9.22 6.63
CA PRO A 144 -13.33 10.01 7.20
C PRO A 144 -12.04 9.19 7.32
N VAL A 145 -10.89 9.80 7.00
CA VAL A 145 -9.57 9.15 7.04
C VAL A 145 -9.28 8.49 8.39
N TRP A 146 -9.62 9.16 9.49
CA TRP A 146 -9.40 8.66 10.86
C TRP A 146 -10.26 7.44 11.21
N PHE A 147 -11.36 7.21 10.49
CA PHE A 147 -12.33 6.16 10.81
C PHE A 147 -11.91 4.80 10.25
N LEU A 148 -11.38 4.78 9.03
CA LEU A 148 -11.01 3.53 8.35
C LEU A 148 -9.55 3.52 7.87
N LEU A 149 -9.17 4.52 7.07
CA LEU A 149 -7.88 4.50 6.35
C LEU A 149 -6.68 4.52 7.30
N GLN A 150 -6.64 5.46 8.24
CA GLN A 150 -5.51 5.59 9.17
C GLN A 150 -5.38 4.42 10.16
N PRO A 151 -6.45 3.92 10.81
CA PRO A 151 -6.37 2.72 11.64
C PRO A 151 -5.94 1.46 10.87
N ARG A 152 -6.42 1.31 9.64
CA ARG A 152 -6.05 0.22 8.75
C ARG A 152 -4.56 0.29 8.38
N ASP A 153 -4.07 1.49 8.09
CA ASP A 153 -2.65 1.71 7.80
C ASP A 153 -1.77 1.38 9.02
N TYR A 154 -2.23 1.64 10.25
CA TYR A 154 -1.53 1.19 11.46
C TYR A 154 -1.45 -0.32 11.54
N ILE A 155 -2.55 -1.05 11.39
CA ILE A 155 -2.53 -2.53 11.48
C ILE A 155 -1.60 -3.11 10.41
N ASN A 156 -1.70 -2.63 9.16
CA ASN A 156 -0.88 -3.09 8.05
C ASN A 156 0.61 -2.76 8.20
N SER A 157 0.96 -1.58 8.69
CA SER A 157 2.36 -1.22 8.90
C SER A 157 3.03 -2.08 9.98
N HIS A 158 2.32 -2.40 11.08
CA HIS A 158 2.84 -3.34 12.07
C HIS A 158 2.97 -4.76 11.50
N GLN A 159 1.98 -5.22 10.74
CA GLN A 159 2.06 -6.53 10.06
C GLN A 159 3.25 -6.59 9.10
N LEU A 160 3.49 -5.53 8.34
CA LEU A 160 4.63 -5.44 7.41
C LEU A 160 5.96 -5.57 8.17
N LEU A 161 6.13 -4.83 9.26
CA LEU A 161 7.35 -4.88 10.07
C LEU A 161 7.59 -6.28 10.67
N VAL A 162 6.54 -6.90 11.22
CA VAL A 162 6.64 -8.27 11.76
C VAL A 162 6.93 -9.28 10.66
N GLY A 163 6.21 -9.20 9.54
CA GLY A 163 6.39 -10.10 8.39
C GLY A 163 7.79 -10.02 7.81
N LEU A 164 8.31 -8.80 7.61
CA LEU A 164 9.67 -8.57 7.12
C LEU A 164 10.73 -9.06 8.11
N GLY A 165 10.53 -8.81 9.40
CA GLY A 165 11.43 -9.30 10.45
C GLY A 165 11.51 -10.83 10.49
N LEU A 166 10.37 -11.51 10.39
CA LEU A 166 10.31 -12.98 10.31
C LEU A 166 10.93 -13.51 9.02
N LEU A 167 10.73 -12.83 7.90
CA LEU A 167 11.32 -13.20 6.61
C LEU A 167 12.86 -13.15 6.67
N TYR A 168 13.44 -12.06 7.17
CA TYR A 168 14.90 -11.96 7.32
C TYR A 168 15.44 -12.97 8.32
N ALA A 169 14.78 -13.17 9.46
CA ALA A 169 15.15 -14.20 10.42
C ALA A 169 15.14 -15.60 9.77
N GLY A 170 14.14 -15.86 8.93
CA GLY A 170 14.03 -17.09 8.14
C GLY A 170 15.21 -17.28 7.18
N ILE A 171 15.64 -16.22 6.49
CA ILE A 171 16.81 -16.27 5.59
C ILE A 171 18.09 -16.57 6.38
N PHE A 172 18.32 -15.91 7.51
CA PHE A 172 19.51 -16.15 8.34
C PHE A 172 19.54 -17.57 8.92
N TYR A 173 18.37 -18.14 9.23
CA TYR A 173 18.24 -19.48 9.76
C TYR A 173 18.37 -20.56 8.68
N ALA A 174 17.62 -20.43 7.57
CA ALA A 174 17.57 -21.44 6.51
C ALA A 174 18.79 -21.39 5.57
N GLN A 175 19.48 -20.24 5.50
CA GLN A 175 20.63 -19.99 4.63
C GLN A 175 20.44 -20.52 3.20
N PRO A 176 19.38 -20.12 2.48
CA PRO A 176 19.12 -20.61 1.14
C PRO A 176 20.25 -20.22 0.18
N LEU A 177 20.56 -21.11 -0.76
CA LEU A 177 21.46 -20.81 -1.87
C LEU A 177 20.83 -19.70 -2.72
N VAL A 178 21.48 -18.54 -2.77
CA VAL A 178 21.03 -17.39 -3.57
C VAL A 178 21.40 -17.64 -5.03
N GLU A 179 20.46 -18.20 -5.81
CA GLU A 179 20.61 -18.40 -7.26
C GLU A 179 20.26 -17.14 -8.07
N ALA A 180 20.76 -15.98 -7.63
CA ALA A 180 20.57 -14.69 -8.28
C ALA A 180 21.94 -14.09 -8.65
N PRO A 181 22.48 -14.38 -9.85
CA PRO A 181 23.75 -13.79 -10.28
C PRO A 181 23.60 -12.26 -10.40
N ALA A 182 24.56 -11.52 -9.85
CA ALA A 182 24.56 -10.05 -9.84
C ALA A 182 24.45 -9.43 -11.25
N PHE A 183 24.96 -10.13 -12.26
CA PHE A 183 24.83 -9.77 -13.67
C PHE A 183 24.41 -10.98 -14.48
N ARG A 184 23.23 -10.93 -15.10
CA ARG A 184 22.80 -11.89 -16.13
C ARG A 184 23.05 -11.26 -17.49
N LEU A 185 24.23 -11.52 -18.06
CA LEU A 185 24.65 -10.97 -19.37
C LEU A 185 24.00 -11.70 -20.56
N ALA A 186 23.51 -12.92 -20.36
CA ALA A 186 22.73 -13.64 -21.36
C ALA A 186 21.30 -13.07 -21.38
N ILE A 187 20.95 -12.38 -22.45
CA ILE A 187 19.55 -12.10 -22.79
C ILE A 187 18.93 -13.44 -23.15
N ASP A 188 18.37 -14.11 -22.15
CA ASP A 188 17.56 -15.30 -22.38
C ASP A 188 16.40 -14.91 -23.32
N HIS A 189 15.98 -15.79 -24.23
CA HIS A 189 15.11 -15.50 -25.38
C HIS A 189 13.65 -15.08 -25.05
N GLY A 190 13.41 -14.50 -23.86
CA GLY A 190 12.14 -13.91 -23.43
C GLY A 190 12.26 -12.82 -22.36
N ALA A 191 13.47 -12.42 -21.92
CA ALA A 191 13.63 -11.37 -20.91
C ALA A 191 13.58 -9.96 -21.56
N PRO A 192 12.69 -9.05 -21.11
CA PRO A 192 12.67 -7.69 -21.63
C PRO A 192 13.99 -6.96 -21.33
N PRO A 193 14.43 -6.01 -22.17
CA PRO A 193 15.63 -5.23 -21.92
C PRO A 193 15.61 -4.51 -20.56
N MET A 194 16.74 -4.47 -19.85
CA MET A 194 16.85 -3.79 -18.54
C MET A 194 16.33 -2.35 -18.58
N ILE A 195 16.55 -1.65 -19.68
CA ILE A 195 15.92 -0.36 -19.97
C ILE A 195 14.88 -0.59 -21.09
N PRO A 196 13.58 -0.32 -20.87
CA PRO A 196 12.99 0.40 -19.76
C PRO A 196 12.45 -0.47 -18.62
N LEU A 197 12.66 -1.80 -18.64
CA LEU A 197 12.01 -2.71 -17.68
C LEU A 197 12.24 -2.28 -16.23
N LEU A 198 13.46 -1.87 -15.86
CA LEU A 198 13.82 -1.35 -14.55
C LEU A 198 12.93 -0.17 -14.10
N PHE A 199 12.51 0.68 -15.04
CA PHE A 199 11.63 1.81 -14.76
C PHE A 199 10.16 1.42 -14.58
N VAL A 200 9.77 0.24 -15.06
CA VAL A 200 8.39 -0.28 -15.03
C VAL A 200 8.20 -1.29 -13.90
N THR A 201 9.14 -2.23 -13.70
CA THR A 201 9.06 -3.28 -12.67
C THR A 201 9.35 -2.75 -11.28
N ILE A 202 10.17 -1.70 -11.15
CA ILE A 202 10.33 -0.95 -9.90
C ILE A 202 9.20 0.10 -9.81
N ALA A 203 7.95 -0.39 -9.87
CA ALA A 203 6.72 0.39 -9.89
C ALA A 203 6.48 1.21 -8.61
N CYS A 204 7.31 1.04 -7.58
CA CYS A 204 7.26 1.84 -6.35
C CYS A 204 8.46 2.79 -6.18
N GLY A 205 9.55 2.63 -6.95
CA GLY A 205 10.86 3.14 -6.52
C GLY A 205 11.56 4.18 -7.40
N ALA A 206 11.25 4.33 -8.69
CA ALA A 206 12.00 5.26 -9.57
C ALA A 206 11.14 6.21 -10.42
N ILE A 207 10.06 5.74 -11.06
CA ILE A 207 9.26 6.55 -12.01
C ILE A 207 7.81 6.77 -11.56
N SER A 208 7.24 5.90 -10.74
CA SER A 208 5.80 5.88 -10.45
C SER A 208 5.25 7.18 -9.87
N GLY A 209 6.05 7.94 -9.10
CA GLY A 209 5.64 9.20 -8.50
C GLY A 209 4.47 9.10 -7.50
N PHE A 210 3.85 7.91 -7.37
CA PHE A 210 2.67 7.68 -6.56
C PHE A 210 2.93 7.93 -5.08
N HIS A 211 4.09 7.50 -4.56
CA HIS A 211 4.46 7.80 -3.19
C HIS A 211 4.69 9.29 -2.95
N GLY A 212 5.24 10.04 -3.92
CA GLY A 212 5.30 11.50 -3.86
C GLY A 212 3.90 12.16 -3.83
N LEU A 213 2.93 11.58 -4.54
CA LEU A 213 1.52 12.02 -4.49
C LEU A 213 0.90 11.73 -3.12
N VAL A 214 1.11 10.54 -2.56
CA VAL A 214 0.63 10.17 -1.22
C VAL A 214 1.33 11.00 -0.13
N ALA A 215 2.65 11.20 -0.27
CA ALA A 215 3.46 12.00 0.63
C ALA A 215 2.99 13.46 0.68
N SER A 216 2.72 14.06 -0.48
CA SER A 216 2.19 15.43 -0.56
C SER A 216 0.68 15.53 -0.32
N GLY A 217 -0.07 14.44 -0.43
CA GLY A 217 -1.53 14.42 -0.34
C GLY A 217 -2.08 14.09 1.04
N THR A 218 -1.59 13.01 1.67
CA THR A 218 -2.09 12.50 2.96
C THR A 218 -1.06 12.62 4.06
N THR A 219 0.20 12.22 3.80
CA THR A 219 1.25 12.19 4.82
C THR A 219 1.56 13.59 5.32
N SER A 220 1.67 14.58 4.43
CA SER A 220 1.92 15.98 4.76
C SER A 220 0.90 16.59 5.74
N LYS A 221 -0.32 16.06 5.78
CA LYS A 221 -1.42 16.51 6.66
C LYS A 221 -1.43 15.80 8.02
N GLN A 222 -0.65 14.73 8.17
CA GLN A 222 -0.58 13.91 9.39
C GLN A 222 0.73 14.12 10.16
N VAL A 223 1.76 14.70 9.55
CA VAL A 223 3.03 14.99 10.22
C VAL A 223 2.83 16.05 11.31
N ASN A 224 3.24 15.73 12.54
CA ASN A 224 3.14 16.64 13.68
C ASN A 224 4.25 17.73 13.66
N ARG A 225 5.50 17.33 13.41
CA ARG A 225 6.64 18.26 13.36
C ARG A 225 7.43 18.10 12.07
N VAL A 226 7.88 19.23 11.50
CA VAL A 226 8.71 19.23 10.28
C VAL A 226 9.99 18.39 10.44
N LYS A 227 10.56 18.31 11.66
CA LYS A 227 11.74 17.49 11.93
C LYS A 227 11.48 15.99 11.70
N ASP A 228 10.24 15.54 11.87
CA ASP A 228 9.86 14.13 11.73
C ASP A 228 9.79 13.70 10.25
N THR A 229 9.71 14.67 9.33
CA THR A 229 9.61 14.41 7.88
C THR A 229 10.77 13.61 7.31
N ARG A 230 11.98 13.75 7.88
CA ARG A 230 13.13 12.96 7.44
C ARG A 230 12.96 11.49 7.78
N PHE A 231 12.49 11.19 9.00
CA PHE A 231 12.26 9.82 9.41
C PHE A 231 11.05 9.21 8.68
N ILE A 232 9.94 9.94 8.60
CA ILE A 232 8.70 9.48 7.97
C ILE A 232 8.86 9.32 6.46
N GLY A 233 9.37 10.35 5.77
CA GLY A 233 9.49 10.35 4.31
C GLY A 233 10.71 9.56 3.82
N TYR A 234 11.91 10.02 4.16
CA TYR A 234 13.15 9.39 3.66
C TYR A 234 13.41 8.04 4.34
N GLY A 235 13.26 7.97 5.67
CA GLY A 235 13.44 6.72 6.43
C GLY A 235 12.41 5.65 6.07
N GLY A 236 11.12 6.01 5.97
CA GLY A 236 10.06 5.09 5.54
C GLY A 236 10.34 4.50 4.16
N MET A 237 10.82 5.32 3.24
CA MET A 237 11.21 4.89 1.89
C MET A 237 12.42 3.95 1.85
N LEU A 238 13.42 4.20 2.69
CA LEU A 238 14.54 3.26 2.82
C LEU A 238 14.07 1.93 3.41
N GLY A 239 13.16 1.98 4.39
CA GLY A 239 12.52 0.79 4.95
C GLY A 239 11.77 0.00 3.89
N GLU A 240 10.95 0.64 3.06
CA GLU A 240 10.29 -0.02 1.94
C GLU A 240 11.31 -0.61 0.94
N GLY A 241 12.41 0.10 0.67
CA GLY A 241 13.48 -0.38 -0.20
C GLY A 241 14.08 -1.72 0.25
N THR A 242 14.02 -2.04 1.54
CA THR A 242 14.45 -3.36 2.04
C THR A 242 13.55 -4.50 1.58
N LEU A 243 12.25 -4.27 1.36
CA LEU A 243 11.32 -5.29 0.81
C LEU A 243 11.69 -5.73 -0.62
N ALA A 244 12.42 -4.89 -1.36
CA ALA A 244 12.85 -5.19 -2.70
C ALA A 244 14.15 -6.03 -2.77
N LEU A 245 14.81 -6.24 -1.62
CA LEU A 245 16.04 -7.03 -1.48
C LEU A 245 15.75 -8.46 -1.05
#